data_AF-A0A160MDT6-F1
#
_entry.id   AF-A0A160MDT6-F1
#
_cell.length_a   1.000
_cell.length_b   1.000
_cell.length_c   1.000
_cell.angle_alpha   90.00
_cell.angle_beta   90.00
_cell.angle_gamma   90.00
#
_symmetry.space_group_name_H-M   'P 1'
#
loop_
_entity.id
_entity.type
_entity.pdbx_description
1 polymer ?
#
loop_
_entity_poly.entity_id
_entity_poly.type
_entity_poly.pdbx_seq_one_letter_code
_entity_poly.pdbx_strand_id
1 'polypeptide(L)'
;MPISMESLEIGKKYDRDALSLVWGYKGRQAISRGIITPANDHKIILFVTKIKQKSDTQYNDYFIEEGLLHMEGEISHFNDQRLINAEINNESIFLFYRDIHHTYFTYYGRVFLVDFKINSDKPSIFILSTSVSLFVSASALSTEQNKTSLIEREFIADKEGDKKVKIHVSYERSLKNRAKAIEIHGTTCKACNFNFDKFYGKDLAKNFIEVHHVIPLSDIKEGTIIDPSKDLVPLCSNCHSMIHRRRDRVMEVEDLQQIIEVNKKG
;
A
#
# COMPACT_ATOMS: atom_id res chain seq x y z
N MET A 1 -21.99 -17.27 -12.48
CA MET A 1 -21.10 -16.76 -13.55
C MET A 1 -19.97 -16.02 -12.85
N PRO A 2 -18.70 -16.29 -13.20
CA PRO A 2 -17.58 -15.54 -12.64
C PRO A 2 -17.72 -14.07 -13.04
N ILE A 3 -17.51 -13.17 -12.08
CA ILE A 3 -17.53 -11.73 -12.32
C ILE A 3 -16.20 -11.34 -12.97
N SER A 4 -16.24 -10.66 -14.11
CA SER A 4 -15.04 -10.04 -14.69
C SER A 4 -14.88 -8.59 -14.21
N MET A 5 -13.65 -8.24 -13.85
CA MET A 5 -13.24 -6.87 -13.51
C MET A 5 -12.50 -6.19 -14.67
N GLU A 6 -12.19 -6.92 -15.76
CA GLU A 6 -11.35 -6.45 -16.86
C GLU A 6 -11.99 -5.31 -17.66
N SER A 7 -13.32 -5.24 -17.67
CA SER A 7 -14.08 -4.17 -18.33
C SER A 7 -14.23 -2.90 -17.49
N LEU A 8 -13.68 -2.88 -16.26
CA LEU A 8 -13.78 -1.77 -15.34
C LEU A 8 -12.44 -1.04 -15.24
N GLU A 9 -12.48 0.27 -15.43
CA GLU A 9 -11.30 1.14 -15.28
C GLU A 9 -11.24 1.75 -13.87
N ILE A 10 -10.06 1.72 -13.27
CA ILE A 10 -9.77 2.34 -11.97
C ILE A 10 -10.00 3.86 -12.07
N GLY A 11 -10.59 4.46 -11.04
CA GLY A 11 -10.93 5.88 -10.99
C GLY A 11 -12.25 6.25 -11.69
N LYS A 12 -12.80 5.36 -12.55
CA LYS A 12 -14.12 5.59 -13.14
C LYS A 12 -15.25 5.39 -12.14
N LYS A 13 -16.35 6.10 -12.41
CA LYS A 13 -17.57 6.09 -11.62
C LYS A 13 -18.59 5.13 -12.19
N TYR A 14 -19.21 4.33 -11.33
CA TYR A 14 -20.20 3.32 -11.67
C TYR A 14 -21.36 3.36 -10.69
N ASP A 15 -22.57 3.09 -11.17
CA ASP A 15 -23.69 2.73 -10.30
C ASP A 15 -23.90 1.22 -10.31
N ARG A 16 -24.75 0.74 -9.39
CA ARG A 16 -25.01 -0.70 -9.25
C ARG A 16 -25.82 -1.27 -10.41
N ASP A 17 -26.59 -0.46 -11.12
CA ASP A 17 -27.39 -0.94 -12.25
C ASP A 17 -26.49 -1.23 -13.46
N ALA A 18 -25.53 -0.33 -13.74
CA ALA A 18 -24.47 -0.53 -14.72
C ALA A 18 -23.59 -1.75 -14.38
N LEU A 19 -23.15 -1.88 -13.12
CA LEU A 19 -22.36 -3.04 -12.70
C LEU A 19 -23.14 -4.35 -12.79
N SER A 20 -24.44 -4.35 -12.45
CA SER A 20 -25.30 -5.51 -12.61
C SER A 20 -25.38 -5.98 -14.06
N LEU A 21 -25.49 -5.04 -15.00
CA LEU A 21 -25.50 -5.32 -16.44
C LEU A 21 -24.16 -5.92 -16.90
N VAL A 22 -23.05 -5.27 -16.54
CA VAL A 22 -21.69 -5.71 -16.91
C VAL A 22 -21.39 -7.12 -16.37
N TRP A 23 -21.87 -7.44 -15.17
CA TRP A 23 -21.64 -8.74 -14.53
C TRP A 23 -22.71 -9.79 -14.85
N GLY A 24 -23.68 -9.48 -15.72
CA GLY A 24 -24.71 -10.41 -16.15
C GLY A 24 -25.73 -10.78 -15.07
N TYR A 25 -25.89 -9.93 -14.05
CA TYR A 25 -26.93 -10.09 -13.04
C TYR A 25 -28.28 -9.57 -13.54
N LYS A 26 -29.37 -10.26 -13.18
CA LYS A 26 -30.75 -9.86 -13.54
C LYS A 26 -31.20 -8.52 -12.95
N GLY A 27 -30.46 -7.96 -11.99
CA GLY A 27 -30.70 -6.64 -11.41
C GLY A 27 -29.84 -6.38 -10.17
N ARG A 28 -29.76 -5.10 -9.76
CA ARG A 28 -28.89 -4.62 -8.65
C ARG A 28 -29.10 -5.30 -7.30
N GLN A 29 -30.23 -6.00 -7.11
CA GLN A 29 -30.55 -6.72 -5.88
C GLN A 29 -29.47 -7.76 -5.53
N ALA A 30 -28.83 -8.35 -6.55
CA ALA A 30 -27.72 -9.29 -6.39
C ALA A 30 -26.45 -8.66 -5.77
N ILE A 31 -26.31 -7.34 -5.85
CA ILE A 31 -25.17 -6.57 -5.36
C ILE A 31 -25.59 -5.45 -4.40
N SER A 32 -26.70 -5.67 -3.69
CA SER A 32 -27.29 -4.70 -2.76
C SER A 32 -26.51 -4.57 -1.44
N ARG A 33 -25.76 -5.60 -1.04
CA ARG A 33 -24.98 -5.65 0.20
C ARG A 33 -23.70 -4.83 0.13
N GLY A 34 -23.17 -4.45 1.29
CA GLY A 34 -21.89 -3.76 1.41
C GLY A 34 -20.70 -4.67 1.08
N ILE A 35 -20.78 -5.96 1.44
CA ILE A 35 -19.81 -6.98 1.07
C ILE A 35 -20.51 -8.02 0.19
N ILE A 36 -19.95 -8.30 -0.98
CA ILE A 36 -20.45 -9.30 -1.92
C ILE A 36 -19.35 -10.32 -2.17
N THR A 37 -19.73 -11.58 -2.07
CA THR A 37 -18.86 -12.72 -2.32
C THR A 37 -19.52 -13.63 -3.34
N PRO A 38 -19.26 -13.44 -4.65
CA PRO A 38 -19.92 -14.21 -5.70
C PRO A 38 -19.66 -15.70 -5.53
N ALA A 39 -20.69 -16.53 -5.71
CA ALA A 39 -20.55 -17.97 -5.60
C ALA A 39 -19.61 -18.52 -6.68
N ASN A 40 -18.72 -19.44 -6.28
CA ASN A 40 -17.71 -20.05 -7.15
C ASN A 40 -16.77 -19.04 -7.81
N ASP A 41 -16.49 -17.92 -7.13
CA ASP A 41 -15.50 -16.93 -7.54
C ASP A 41 -14.58 -16.60 -6.35
N HIS A 42 -13.32 -16.31 -6.65
CA HIS A 42 -12.30 -15.98 -5.66
C HIS A 42 -12.22 -14.46 -5.44
N LYS A 43 -13.39 -13.80 -5.33
CA LYS A 43 -13.48 -12.34 -5.23
C LYS A 43 -14.33 -11.94 -4.03
N ILE A 44 -13.86 -10.91 -3.34
CA ILE A 44 -14.62 -10.18 -2.33
C ILE A 44 -14.78 -8.77 -2.86
N ILE A 45 -16.02 -8.29 -2.98
CA ILE A 45 -16.33 -6.96 -3.53
C ILE A 45 -16.91 -6.11 -2.42
N LEU A 46 -16.25 -4.99 -2.14
CA LEU A 46 -16.61 -4.02 -1.13
C LEU A 46 -17.30 -2.83 -1.77
N PHE A 47 -18.51 -2.53 -1.33
CA PHE A 47 -19.25 -1.31 -1.63
C PHE A 47 -19.34 -0.46 -0.36
N VAL A 48 -18.44 0.51 -0.26
CA VAL A 48 -18.25 1.34 0.94
C VAL A 48 -18.89 2.72 0.70
N THR A 49 -19.66 3.19 1.67
CA THR A 49 -20.32 4.50 1.63
C THR A 49 -20.08 5.23 2.93
N LYS A 50 -19.33 6.34 2.90
CA LYS A 50 -18.96 7.11 4.10
C LYS A 50 -20.16 7.72 4.81
N ILE A 51 -21.03 8.39 4.06
CA ILE A 51 -22.23 9.06 4.57
C ILE A 51 -23.46 8.31 4.07
N LYS A 52 -24.06 7.51 4.95
CA LYS A 52 -25.27 6.73 4.65
C LYS A 52 -26.55 7.51 4.98
N GLN A 53 -27.72 6.99 4.60
CA GLN A 53 -28.99 7.60 5.01
C GLN A 53 -29.14 7.53 6.54
N LYS A 54 -29.86 8.48 7.13
CA LYS A 54 -30.06 8.54 8.60
C LYS A 54 -30.69 7.26 9.19
N SER A 55 -31.44 6.51 8.39
CA SER A 55 -32.08 5.25 8.77
C SER A 55 -31.16 4.03 8.71
N ASP A 56 -29.99 4.14 8.06
CA ASP A 56 -29.06 3.03 7.91
C ASP A 56 -28.05 2.98 9.06
N THR A 57 -27.54 1.78 9.35
CA THR A 57 -26.40 1.60 10.24
C THR A 57 -25.19 2.39 9.74
N GLN A 58 -24.79 3.40 10.51
CA GLN A 58 -23.61 4.20 10.23
C GLN A 58 -22.36 3.38 10.58
N TYR A 59 -21.51 3.16 9.59
CA TYR A 59 -20.17 2.62 9.78
C TYR A 59 -19.17 3.75 9.57
N ASN A 60 -18.10 3.74 10.36
CA ASN A 60 -17.08 4.76 10.27
C ASN A 60 -16.08 4.45 9.14
N ASP A 61 -16.51 4.71 7.90
CA ASP A 61 -15.74 4.39 6.71
C ASP A 61 -15.12 5.64 6.07
N TYR A 62 -13.79 5.76 6.06
CA TYR A 62 -13.12 6.94 5.51
C TYR A 62 -11.68 6.64 5.09
N PHE A 63 -11.20 7.34 4.08
CA PHE A 63 -9.77 7.39 3.79
C PHE A 63 -9.05 8.18 4.89
N ILE A 64 -8.11 7.54 5.58
CA ILE A 64 -7.24 8.16 6.60
C ILE A 64 -6.31 9.17 5.90
N GLU A 65 -5.76 8.73 4.77
CA GLU A 65 -4.95 9.47 3.82
C GLU A 65 -5.17 8.87 2.42
N GLU A 66 -4.58 9.47 1.38
CA GLU A 66 -4.77 9.00 0.02
C GLU A 66 -4.42 7.51 -0.13
N GLY A 67 -5.40 6.70 -0.50
CA GLY A 67 -5.24 5.27 -0.72
C GLY A 67 -5.13 4.38 0.51
N LEU A 68 -5.37 4.90 1.72
CA LEU A 68 -5.50 4.10 2.95
C LEU A 68 -6.91 4.25 3.55
N LEU A 69 -7.74 3.23 3.39
CA LEU A 69 -9.13 3.19 3.85
C LEU A 69 -9.22 2.58 5.25
N HIS A 70 -9.79 3.34 6.19
CA HIS A 70 -10.41 2.80 7.39
C HIS A 70 -11.81 2.32 7.06
N MET A 71 -12.11 1.06 7.36
CA MET A 71 -13.43 0.46 7.16
C MET A 71 -13.88 -0.28 8.42
N GLU A 72 -15.12 -0.08 8.83
CA GLU A 72 -15.75 -0.92 9.85
C GLU A 72 -16.44 -2.13 9.21
N GLY A 73 -16.30 -3.28 9.86
CA GLY A 73 -16.95 -4.53 9.51
C GLY A 73 -18.45 -4.51 9.77
N GLU A 74 -19.13 -5.59 9.35
CA GLU A 74 -20.54 -5.77 9.68
C GLU A 74 -20.72 -6.08 11.17
N ILE A 75 -21.79 -5.59 11.79
CA ILE A 75 -22.10 -5.86 13.22
C ILE A 75 -22.22 -7.38 13.50
N SER A 76 -22.64 -8.15 12.50
CA SER A 76 -22.76 -9.61 12.60
C SER A 76 -21.42 -10.34 12.59
N HIS A 77 -20.31 -9.66 12.26
CA HIS A 77 -18.98 -10.23 12.07
C HIS A 77 -18.89 -11.36 11.04
N PHE A 78 -19.94 -11.54 10.22
CA PHE A 78 -20.11 -12.70 9.34
C PHE A 78 -18.97 -12.84 8.32
N ASN A 79 -18.49 -11.72 7.78
CA ASN A 79 -17.46 -11.68 6.76
C ASN A 79 -16.05 -11.42 7.31
N ASP A 80 -15.89 -11.17 8.61
CA ASP A 80 -14.61 -10.74 9.20
C ASP A 80 -13.49 -11.75 8.94
N GLN A 81 -13.74 -13.02 9.27
CA GLN A 81 -12.75 -14.08 9.05
C GLN A 81 -12.45 -14.28 7.57
N ARG A 82 -13.42 -14.04 6.68
CA ARG A 82 -13.18 -14.17 5.25
C ARG A 82 -12.33 -13.03 4.72
N LEU A 83 -12.53 -11.80 5.21
CA LEU A 83 -11.68 -10.66 4.88
C LEU A 83 -10.24 -10.87 5.38
N ILE A 84 -10.07 -11.35 6.62
CA ILE A 84 -8.76 -11.66 7.19
C ILE A 84 -8.05 -12.75 6.39
N ASN A 85 -8.77 -13.83 6.08
CA ASN A 85 -8.21 -15.00 5.41
C ASN A 85 -8.29 -14.91 3.88
N ALA A 86 -8.63 -13.75 3.31
CA ALA A 86 -8.83 -13.58 1.87
C ALA A 86 -7.59 -14.05 1.10
N GLU A 87 -6.39 -13.67 1.56
CA GLU A 87 -5.14 -14.09 0.93
C GLU A 87 -4.90 -15.60 1.05
N ILE A 88 -5.11 -16.18 2.24
CA ILE A 88 -4.97 -17.63 2.50
C ILE A 88 -5.90 -18.44 1.59
N ASN A 89 -7.09 -17.89 1.33
CA ASN A 89 -8.10 -18.49 0.47
C ASN A 89 -7.89 -18.16 -1.03
N ASN A 90 -6.81 -17.46 -1.37
CA ASN A 90 -6.51 -16.97 -2.72
C ASN A 90 -7.64 -16.08 -3.30
N GLU A 91 -8.31 -15.32 -2.45
CA GLU A 91 -9.37 -14.38 -2.79
C GLU A 91 -8.82 -12.95 -2.98
N SER A 92 -9.30 -12.27 -4.00
CA SER A 92 -8.96 -10.86 -4.27
C SER A 92 -10.06 -9.93 -3.79
N ILE A 93 -9.69 -8.90 -3.02
CA ILE A 93 -10.62 -7.88 -2.52
C ILE A 93 -10.65 -6.71 -3.50
N PHE A 94 -11.83 -6.26 -3.90
CA PHE A 94 -12.05 -5.12 -4.81
C PHE A 94 -12.90 -4.04 -4.14
N LEU A 95 -12.58 -2.77 -4.37
CA LEU A 95 -13.24 -1.65 -3.70
C LEU A 95 -14.01 -0.75 -4.67
N PHE A 96 -15.26 -0.50 -4.32
CA PHE A 96 -16.12 0.56 -4.82
C PHE A 96 -16.44 1.49 -3.66
N TYR A 97 -16.02 2.75 -3.75
CA TYR A 97 -16.19 3.72 -2.67
C TYR A 97 -16.95 4.95 -3.15
N ARG A 98 -17.76 5.53 -2.26
CA ARG A 98 -18.39 6.85 -2.45
C ARG A 98 -18.53 7.57 -1.13
N ASP A 99 -18.52 8.90 -1.19
CA ASP A 99 -18.73 9.71 0.00
C ASP A 99 -20.18 9.73 0.46
N ILE A 100 -21.14 9.81 -0.46
CA ILE A 100 -22.56 10.06 -0.13
C ILE A 100 -23.46 8.98 -0.73
N HIS A 101 -24.42 8.50 0.06
CA HIS A 101 -25.45 7.57 -0.40
C HIS A 101 -26.19 8.06 -1.66
N HIS A 102 -26.50 7.14 -2.57
CA HIS A 102 -27.08 7.38 -3.91
C HIS A 102 -26.22 8.15 -4.93
N THR A 103 -24.96 8.42 -4.62
CA THR A 103 -23.99 8.84 -5.64
C THR A 103 -23.32 7.64 -6.30
N TYR A 104 -22.66 7.88 -7.43
CA TYR A 104 -21.84 6.86 -8.12
C TYR A 104 -20.66 6.43 -7.24
N PHE A 105 -20.31 5.15 -7.33
CA PHE A 105 -19.10 4.61 -6.73
C PHE A 105 -17.92 4.83 -7.65
N THR A 106 -16.83 5.35 -7.12
CA THR A 106 -15.52 5.28 -7.77
C THR A 106 -14.96 3.88 -7.58
N TYR A 107 -14.52 3.25 -8.67
CA TYR A 107 -13.82 1.96 -8.62
C TYR A 107 -12.35 2.16 -8.30
N TYR A 108 -11.85 1.56 -7.21
CA TYR A 108 -10.45 1.68 -6.78
C TYR A 108 -9.61 0.47 -7.17
N GLY A 109 -10.18 -0.49 -7.91
CA GLY A 109 -9.45 -1.70 -8.27
C GLY A 109 -9.31 -2.68 -7.10
N ARG A 110 -8.23 -3.45 -7.12
CA ARG A 110 -7.88 -4.40 -6.07
C ARG A 110 -7.31 -3.66 -4.86
N VAL A 111 -7.73 -4.06 -3.66
CA VAL A 111 -7.26 -3.50 -2.39
C VAL A 111 -6.64 -4.58 -1.50
N PHE A 112 -5.86 -4.16 -0.51
CA PHE A 112 -5.02 -5.04 0.31
C PHE A 112 -5.28 -4.79 1.80
N LEU A 113 -5.54 -5.84 2.57
CA LEU A 113 -5.73 -5.72 4.01
C LEU A 113 -4.39 -5.49 4.71
N VAL A 114 -4.17 -4.26 5.17
CA VAL A 114 -2.96 -3.79 5.83
C VAL A 114 -2.90 -4.23 7.29
N ASP A 115 -4.00 -4.01 8.00
CA ASP A 115 -4.14 -4.24 9.43
C ASP A 115 -5.61 -4.45 9.78
N PHE A 116 -5.87 -5.08 10.92
CA PHE A 116 -7.22 -5.28 11.41
C PHE A 116 -7.26 -5.35 12.94
N LYS A 117 -8.41 -4.99 13.49
CA LYS A 117 -8.73 -5.19 14.90
C LYS A 117 -10.07 -5.89 15.00
N ILE A 118 -10.05 -7.12 15.49
CA ILE A 118 -11.28 -7.87 15.77
C ILE A 118 -11.86 -7.43 17.09
N ASN A 119 -13.15 -7.13 17.07
CA ASN A 119 -13.95 -6.79 18.23
C ASN A 119 -15.12 -7.79 18.33
N SER A 120 -15.71 -7.92 19.52
CA SER A 120 -16.87 -8.81 19.76
C SER A 120 -18.15 -8.07 20.13
N ASP A 121 -18.02 -6.83 20.58
CA ASP A 121 -19.06 -5.96 21.12
C ASP A 121 -19.44 -4.81 20.18
N LYS A 122 -18.65 -4.59 19.14
CA LYS A 122 -18.80 -3.54 18.12
C LYS A 122 -18.17 -3.99 16.81
N PRO A 123 -18.43 -3.33 15.67
CA PRO A 123 -17.77 -3.64 14.42
C PRO A 123 -16.25 -3.79 14.52
N SER A 124 -15.71 -4.82 13.86
CA SER A 124 -14.26 -4.96 13.67
C SER A 124 -13.74 -3.85 12.77
N ILE A 125 -12.45 -3.53 12.87
CA ILE A 125 -11.81 -2.50 12.06
C ILE A 125 -10.89 -3.17 11.06
N PHE A 126 -10.91 -2.69 9.82
CA PHE A 126 -10.05 -3.12 8.74
C PHE A 126 -9.38 -1.90 8.11
N ILE A 127 -8.06 -1.96 7.97
CA ILE A 127 -7.28 -0.96 7.25
C ILE A 127 -6.94 -1.57 5.89
N LEU A 128 -7.47 -0.98 4.83
CA LEU A 128 -7.28 -1.45 3.46
C LEU A 128 -6.48 -0.43 2.68
N SER A 129 -5.56 -0.89 1.84
CA SER A 129 -4.83 -0.01 0.94
C SER A 129 -5.26 -0.22 -0.51
N THR A 130 -5.38 0.87 -1.26
CA THR A 130 -5.71 0.86 -2.70
C THR A 130 -4.49 0.71 -3.59
N SER A 131 -3.29 0.76 -3.02
CA SER A 131 -2.05 0.53 -3.75
C SER A 131 -1.13 -0.36 -2.94
N VAL A 132 -0.29 -1.13 -3.63
CA VAL A 132 0.57 -2.06 -2.92
C VAL A 132 1.73 -1.37 -2.22
N SER A 133 2.15 -0.20 -2.72
CA SER A 133 3.21 0.59 -2.07
C SER A 133 2.78 1.10 -0.70
N LEU A 134 1.55 1.60 -0.59
CA LEU A 134 0.95 2.02 0.67
C LEU A 134 0.75 0.82 1.59
N PHE A 135 0.31 -0.34 1.07
CA PHE A 135 0.24 -1.58 1.83
C PHE A 135 1.58 -1.97 2.45
N VAL A 136 2.64 -2.10 1.64
CA VAL A 136 3.98 -2.48 2.12
C VAL A 136 4.50 -1.49 3.16
N SER A 137 4.29 -0.20 2.94
CA SER A 137 4.76 0.86 3.86
C SER A 137 4.00 0.80 5.18
N ALA A 138 2.68 0.70 5.14
CA ALA A 138 1.83 0.67 6.33
C ALA A 138 2.00 -0.63 7.15
N SER A 139 2.16 -1.79 6.48
CA SER A 139 2.44 -3.06 7.16
C SER A 139 3.83 -3.12 7.81
N ALA A 140 4.83 -2.42 7.24
CA ALA A 140 6.14 -2.28 7.88
C ALA A 140 6.04 -1.41 9.16
N LEU A 141 5.22 -0.36 9.14
CA LEU A 141 5.04 0.56 10.27
C LEU A 141 4.25 -0.05 11.42
N SER A 142 3.22 -0.86 11.14
CA SER A 142 2.47 -1.60 12.18
C SER A 142 3.36 -2.60 12.94
N THR A 143 4.39 -3.14 12.26
CA THR A 143 5.40 -4.00 12.88
C THR A 143 6.35 -3.22 13.81
N GLU A 144 6.66 -1.94 13.52
CA GLU A 144 7.51 -1.11 14.38
C GLU A 144 6.77 -0.54 15.61
N GLN A 145 5.47 -0.24 15.50
CA GLN A 145 4.70 0.36 16.61
C GLN A 145 4.45 -0.57 17.80
N ASN A 146 4.53 -1.90 17.61
CA ASN A 146 4.46 -2.86 18.70
C ASN A 146 5.71 -2.89 19.61
N LYS A 147 6.78 -2.12 19.29
CA LYS A 147 8.00 -2.04 20.11
C LYS A 147 8.00 -0.94 21.18
N THR A 148 7.05 -0.01 21.17
CA THR A 148 7.17 1.24 21.97
C THR A 148 6.19 1.33 23.14
N SER A 149 5.96 0.23 23.85
CA SER A 149 5.37 0.26 25.20
C SER A 149 6.36 -0.33 26.21
N LEU A 150 7.52 0.33 26.36
CA LEU A 150 8.46 0.04 27.44
C LEU A 150 8.00 0.77 28.71
N ILE A 151 7.10 0.13 29.45
CA ILE A 151 6.97 0.33 30.90
C ILE A 151 7.50 -0.94 31.53
N GLU A 152 8.45 -0.80 32.46
CA GLU A 152 9.11 -1.86 33.24
C GLU A 152 8.19 -3.05 33.54
N ARG A 153 8.23 -4.03 32.65
CA ARG A 153 7.70 -5.38 32.82
C ARG A 153 8.86 -6.29 32.51
N GLU A 154 8.97 -7.38 33.27
CA GLU A 154 9.98 -8.42 33.02
C GLU A 154 10.05 -8.72 31.52
N PHE A 155 11.27 -8.74 30.98
CA PHE A 155 11.51 -9.10 29.60
C PHE A 155 11.07 -10.56 29.40
N ILE A 156 9.89 -10.75 28.83
CA ILE A 156 9.42 -12.05 28.38
C ILE A 156 9.82 -12.16 26.91
N ALA A 157 10.70 -13.11 26.60
CA ALA A 157 11.11 -13.36 25.23
C ALA A 157 9.89 -13.82 24.41
N ASP A 158 9.58 -13.07 23.35
CA ASP A 158 8.55 -13.46 22.40
C ASP A 158 8.99 -14.69 21.61
N LYS A 159 8.00 -15.49 21.18
CA LYS A 159 8.24 -16.65 20.31
C LYS A 159 8.55 -16.15 18.90
N GLU A 160 9.83 -16.11 18.54
CA GLU A 160 10.29 -15.79 17.18
C GLU A 160 10.28 -17.04 16.28
N GLY A 161 10.04 -16.87 14.97
CA GLY A 161 10.12 -17.96 13.98
C GLY A 161 8.83 -18.27 13.21
N ASP A 162 7.73 -17.58 13.48
CA ASP A 162 6.52 -17.69 12.66
C ASP A 162 6.78 -17.17 11.24
N LYS A 163 6.38 -17.97 10.24
CA LYS A 163 6.52 -17.62 8.83
C LYS A 163 5.56 -16.47 8.50
N LYS A 164 6.08 -15.24 8.52
CA LYS A 164 5.43 -14.07 7.92
C LYS A 164 5.84 -13.98 6.46
N VAL A 165 4.89 -14.11 5.54
CA VAL A 165 5.13 -13.87 4.12
C VAL A 165 5.09 -12.37 3.88
N LYS A 166 6.21 -11.80 3.45
CA LYS A 166 6.30 -10.41 2.97
C LYS A 166 6.05 -10.41 1.46
N ILE A 167 5.02 -9.72 0.99
CA ILE A 167 4.75 -9.55 -0.44
C ILE A 167 5.51 -8.31 -0.93
N HIS A 168 6.47 -8.51 -1.84
CA HIS A 168 7.10 -7.42 -2.59
C HIS A 168 6.24 -7.09 -3.80
N VAL A 169 5.80 -5.84 -3.94
CA VAL A 169 5.33 -5.32 -5.23
C VAL A 169 6.31 -4.29 -5.74
N SER A 170 6.92 -4.65 -6.87
CA SER A 170 7.69 -3.72 -7.67
C SER A 170 6.70 -2.82 -8.41
N TYR A 171 6.80 -1.49 -8.19
CA TYR A 171 6.59 -0.58 -9.31
C TYR A 171 7.39 -1.12 -10.48
N GLU A 172 6.90 -1.02 -11.72
CA GLU A 172 7.75 -1.30 -12.88
C GLU A 172 8.80 -0.18 -12.97
N ARG A 173 9.79 -0.25 -12.08
CA ARG A 173 11.05 0.46 -12.18
C ARG A 173 11.70 -0.17 -13.39
N SER A 174 11.66 0.54 -14.50
CA SER A 174 12.33 0.11 -15.72
C SER A 174 13.75 -0.35 -15.36
N LEU A 175 14.00 -1.65 -15.49
CA LEU A 175 15.33 -2.22 -15.28
C LEU A 175 16.34 -1.54 -16.20
N LYS A 176 15.87 -1.05 -17.36
CA LYS A 176 16.65 -0.22 -18.29
C LYS A 176 17.00 1.13 -17.68
N ASN A 177 16.05 1.84 -17.06
CA ASN A 177 16.32 3.14 -16.42
C ASN A 177 17.25 2.99 -15.22
N ARG A 178 17.09 1.93 -14.41
CA ARG A 178 18.04 1.62 -13.32
C ARG A 178 19.43 1.32 -13.86
N ALA A 179 19.54 0.43 -14.86
CA ALA A 179 20.82 0.08 -15.44
C ALA A 179 21.51 1.31 -16.05
N LYS A 180 20.75 2.16 -16.75
CA LYS A 180 21.25 3.41 -17.33
C LYS A 180 21.67 4.42 -16.26
N ALA A 181 20.90 4.56 -15.17
CA ALA A 181 21.29 5.41 -14.04
C ALA A 181 22.61 4.94 -13.40
N ILE A 182 22.81 3.63 -13.24
CA ILE A 182 24.07 3.08 -12.71
C ILE A 182 25.23 3.30 -13.70
N GLU A 183 24.98 3.15 -15.01
CA GLU A 183 25.98 3.44 -16.05
C GLU A 183 26.40 4.91 -16.05
N ILE A 184 25.44 5.84 -15.86
CA ILE A 184 25.68 7.29 -15.86
C ILE A 184 26.32 7.76 -14.56
N HIS A 185 25.75 7.38 -13.41
CA HIS A 185 26.10 7.94 -12.09
C HIS A 185 27.05 7.07 -11.28
N GLY A 186 27.24 5.80 -11.67
CA GLY A 186 28.03 4.82 -10.94
C GLY A 186 27.32 4.25 -9.69
N THR A 187 28.12 3.61 -8.82
CA THR A 187 27.66 2.88 -7.62
C THR A 187 28.05 3.56 -6.31
N THR A 188 28.48 4.82 -6.36
CA THR A 188 28.83 5.59 -5.17
C THR A 188 27.61 6.37 -4.70
N CYS A 189 27.25 6.24 -3.41
CA CYS A 189 26.15 6.97 -2.80
C CYS A 189 26.36 8.48 -2.94
N LYS A 190 25.42 9.17 -3.59
CA LYS A 190 25.46 10.62 -3.78
C LYS A 190 25.41 11.38 -2.45
N ALA A 191 24.75 10.84 -1.43
CA ALA A 191 24.61 11.51 -0.14
C ALA A 191 25.85 11.38 0.76
N CYS A 192 26.40 10.18 0.94
CA CYS A 192 27.44 9.93 1.94
C CYS A 192 28.81 9.50 1.37
N ASN A 193 28.93 9.36 0.04
CA ASN A 193 30.08 8.83 -0.68
C ASN A 193 30.44 7.37 -0.37
N PHE A 194 29.57 6.62 0.31
CA PHE A 194 29.77 5.19 0.53
C PHE A 194 29.67 4.43 -0.80
N ASN A 195 30.57 3.47 -1.00
CA ASN A 195 30.60 2.61 -2.18
C ASN A 195 30.76 1.15 -1.73
N PHE A 196 29.77 0.31 -2.05
CA PHE A 196 29.76 -1.09 -1.60
C PHE A 196 30.86 -1.92 -2.26
N ASP A 197 31.20 -1.68 -3.53
CA ASP A 197 32.29 -2.38 -4.22
C ASP A 197 33.64 -2.15 -3.54
N LYS A 198 33.89 -0.91 -3.10
CA LYS A 198 35.13 -0.54 -2.41
C LYS A 198 35.18 -1.07 -0.99
N PHE A 199 34.05 -1.10 -0.29
CA PHE A 199 33.98 -1.50 1.12
C PHE A 199 33.90 -3.02 1.31
N TYR A 200 33.05 -3.70 0.54
CA TYR A 200 32.78 -5.14 0.67
C TYR A 200 33.45 -5.99 -0.42
N GLY A 201 34.05 -5.36 -1.43
CA GLY A 201 34.63 -6.05 -2.58
C GLY A 201 33.63 -6.28 -3.71
N LYS A 202 34.10 -6.15 -4.96
CA LYS A 202 33.27 -6.27 -6.17
C LYS A 202 32.61 -7.64 -6.32
N ASP A 203 33.26 -8.71 -5.87
CA ASP A 203 32.71 -10.08 -6.02
C ASP A 203 31.40 -10.25 -5.25
N LEU A 204 31.24 -9.55 -4.13
CA LEU A 204 30.04 -9.58 -3.31
C LEU A 204 29.05 -8.46 -3.65
N ALA A 205 29.54 -7.26 -3.96
CA ALA A 205 28.74 -6.04 -3.96
C ALA A 205 28.52 -5.37 -5.32
N LYS A 206 28.90 -6.03 -6.42
CA LYS A 206 28.77 -5.45 -7.78
C LYS A 206 27.37 -4.91 -8.04
N ASN A 207 27.29 -3.61 -8.37
CA ASN A 207 26.03 -2.90 -8.65
C ASN A 207 25.01 -2.90 -7.49
N PHE A 208 25.46 -3.20 -6.27
CA PHE A 208 24.66 -3.15 -5.06
C PHE A 208 24.52 -1.69 -4.60
N ILE A 209 23.48 -1.03 -5.11
CA ILE A 209 23.13 0.35 -4.81
C ILE A 209 21.63 0.55 -5.08
N GLU A 210 20.99 1.43 -4.31
CA GLU A 210 19.59 1.79 -4.48
C GLU A 210 19.50 3.02 -5.39
N VAL A 211 18.57 3.01 -6.36
CA VAL A 211 18.34 4.13 -7.26
C VAL A 211 17.05 4.82 -6.83
N HIS A 212 17.19 6.08 -6.41
CA HIS A 212 16.13 6.93 -5.89
C HIS A 212 15.64 7.90 -6.98
N HIS A 213 14.34 8.23 -6.99
CA HIS A 213 13.85 9.28 -7.88
C HIS A 213 13.98 10.62 -7.17
N VAL A 214 14.58 11.61 -7.84
CA VAL A 214 14.73 12.97 -7.29
C VAL A 214 13.36 13.58 -7.02
N ILE A 215 12.43 13.45 -7.98
CA ILE A 215 11.02 13.76 -7.75
C ILE A 215 10.34 12.47 -7.29
N PRO A 216 9.68 12.44 -6.12
CA PRO A 216 8.96 11.28 -5.65
C PRO A 216 7.98 10.77 -6.71
N LEU A 217 7.92 9.45 -6.93
CA LEU A 217 7.01 8.85 -7.91
C LEU A 217 5.53 9.23 -7.67
N SER A 218 5.15 9.61 -6.45
CA SER A 218 3.81 10.13 -6.10
C SER A 218 3.49 11.49 -6.73
N ASP A 219 4.53 12.30 -6.97
CA ASP A 219 4.40 13.67 -7.49
C ASP A 219 4.60 13.70 -9.02
N ILE A 220 4.99 12.57 -9.60
CA ILE A 220 5.16 12.37 -11.03
C ILE A 220 3.80 12.05 -11.66
N LYS A 221 3.39 12.85 -12.65
CA LYS A 221 2.16 12.60 -13.41
C LYS A 221 2.25 11.29 -14.18
N GLU A 222 1.14 10.56 -14.26
CA GLU A 222 1.04 9.32 -15.02
C GLU A 222 1.50 9.54 -16.49
N GLY A 223 2.36 8.65 -16.99
CA GLY A 223 2.95 8.75 -18.34
C GLY A 223 4.21 9.63 -18.46
N THR A 224 4.76 10.14 -17.36
CA THR A 224 6.01 10.92 -17.40
C THR A 224 7.20 10.06 -17.85
N ILE A 225 7.93 10.55 -18.84
CA ILE A 225 9.19 9.95 -19.28
C ILE A 225 10.28 10.32 -18.27
N ILE A 226 10.86 9.30 -17.63
CA ILE A 226 11.97 9.45 -16.68
C ILE A 226 13.29 9.56 -17.47
N ASP A 227 14.05 10.62 -17.23
CA ASP A 227 15.43 10.81 -17.66
C ASP A 227 16.39 10.25 -16.59
N PRO A 228 17.06 9.09 -16.82
CA PRO A 228 17.95 8.50 -15.83
C PRO A 228 19.13 9.39 -15.41
N SER A 229 19.48 10.41 -16.21
CA SER A 229 20.57 11.34 -15.89
C SER A 229 20.17 12.43 -14.90
N LYS A 230 18.88 12.78 -14.82
CA LYS A 230 18.38 13.90 -14.01
C LYS A 230 17.44 13.45 -12.90
N ASP A 231 16.58 12.49 -13.20
CA ASP A 231 15.48 12.11 -12.33
C ASP A 231 15.87 10.98 -11.38
N LEU A 232 17.03 10.35 -11.58
CA LEU A 232 17.49 9.20 -10.80
C LEU A 232 18.85 9.46 -10.15
N VAL A 233 18.98 9.06 -8.89
CA VAL A 233 20.20 9.27 -8.09
C VAL A 233 20.58 8.01 -7.28
N PRO A 234 21.86 7.60 -7.28
CA PRO A 234 22.31 6.44 -6.50
C PRO A 234 22.48 6.77 -5.01
N LEU A 235 21.89 5.95 -4.14
CA LEU A 235 21.99 6.06 -2.68
C LEU A 235 22.28 4.69 -2.05
N CYS A 236 23.01 4.67 -0.93
CA CYS A 236 23.17 3.46 -0.13
C CYS A 236 21.90 3.17 0.68
N SER A 237 21.72 1.93 1.12
CA SER A 237 20.52 1.48 1.84
C SER A 237 20.21 2.30 3.09
N ASN A 238 21.23 2.77 3.81
CA ASN A 238 21.04 3.64 4.97
C ASN A 238 20.55 5.04 4.55
N CYS A 239 21.20 5.68 3.58
CA CYS A 239 20.81 7.02 3.13
C CYS A 239 19.44 7.02 2.45
N HIS A 240 19.15 6.00 1.64
CA HIS A 240 17.83 5.86 1.02
C HIS A 240 16.74 5.69 2.09
N SER A 241 17.00 4.88 3.12
CA SER A 241 16.10 4.72 4.26
C SER A 241 15.92 6.02 5.05
N MET A 242 16.97 6.84 5.20
CA MET A 242 16.90 8.13 5.91
C MET A 242 16.10 9.18 5.14
N ILE A 243 16.22 9.22 3.81
CA ILE A 243 15.43 10.13 2.97
C ILE A 243 13.92 9.87 3.10
N HIS A 244 13.54 8.61 3.27
CA HIS A 244 12.15 8.17 3.45
C HIS A 244 11.72 8.03 4.92
N ARG A 245 12.53 8.48 5.88
CA ARG A 245 12.27 8.21 7.31
C ARG A 245 11.03 8.94 7.84
N ARG A 246 10.69 10.10 7.28
CA ARG A 246 9.52 10.89 7.67
C ARG A 246 8.35 10.56 6.75
N ARG A 247 7.15 10.38 7.33
CA ARG A 247 5.95 9.94 6.59
C ARG A 247 5.34 11.04 5.73
N ASP A 248 5.55 12.30 6.12
CA ASP A 248 4.95 13.50 5.54
C ASP A 248 5.84 14.18 4.49
N ARG A 249 7.10 13.74 4.34
CA ARG A 249 8.06 14.38 3.43
C ARG A 249 9.19 13.43 3.06
N VAL A 250 9.44 13.30 1.76
CA VAL A 250 10.72 12.79 1.23
C VAL A 250 11.74 13.91 1.34
N MET A 251 12.87 13.63 1.99
CA MET A 251 13.95 14.60 2.13
C MET A 251 14.75 14.71 0.83
N GLU A 252 15.12 15.94 0.45
CA GLU A 252 16.02 16.13 -0.69
C GLU A 252 17.40 15.54 -0.40
N VAL A 253 18.09 15.06 -1.45
CA VAL A 253 19.43 14.47 -1.28
C VAL A 253 20.41 15.50 -0.72
N GLU A 254 20.28 16.75 -1.15
CA GLU A 254 21.08 17.89 -0.70
C GLU A 254 20.89 18.18 0.80
N ASP A 255 19.65 18.08 1.30
CA ASP A 255 19.34 18.23 2.72
C ASP A 255 20.05 17.13 3.54
N LEU A 256 19.99 15.88 3.05
CA LEU A 256 20.67 14.78 3.72
C LEU A 256 22.20 14.93 3.67
N GLN A 257 22.77 15.43 2.58
CA GLN A 257 24.20 15.74 2.49
C GLN A 257 24.63 16.75 3.55
N GLN A 258 23.87 17.84 3.72
CA GLN A 258 24.15 18.85 4.73
C GLN A 258 24.10 18.28 6.15
N ILE A 259 23.08 17.49 6.46
CA ILE A 259 22.96 16.82 7.77
C ILE A 259 24.16 15.91 8.01
N ILE A 260 24.57 15.12 7.02
CA ILE A 260 25.73 14.23 7.13
C ILE A 260 27.01 15.03 7.33
N GLU A 261 27.21 16.13 6.60
CA GLU A 261 28.44 16.94 6.71
C GLU A 261 28.56 17.62 8.07
N VAL A 262 27.45 18.16 8.60
CA VAL A 262 27.39 18.76 9.94
C VAL A 262 27.77 17.74 11.01
N ASN A 263 27.22 16.52 10.93
CA ASN A 263 27.42 15.49 11.95
C ASN A 263 28.69 14.64 11.75
N LYS A 264 29.37 14.72 10.60
CA LYS A 264 30.68 14.09 10.37
C LYS A 264 31.84 14.83 11.03
N LYS A 265 31.64 16.08 11.43
CA LYS A 265 32.66 16.94 12.07
C LYS A 265 32.60 16.92 13.62
N GLY A 266 31.77 16.06 14.20
CA GLY A 266 31.76 15.75 15.64
C GLY A 266 32.23 14.33 15.88
#